data_AF-A0A662W989-F1
#
_entry.id   AF-A0A662W989-F1
#
_cell.length_a   1.000
_cell.length_b   1.000
_cell.length_c   1.000
_cell.angle_alpha   90.00
_cell.angle_beta   90.00
_cell.angle_gamma   90.00
#
_symmetry.space_group_name_H-M   'P 1'
#
loop_
_entity.id
_entity.type
_entity.pdbx_description
1 polymer ?
#
loop_
_entity_poly.entity_id
_entity_poly.type
_entity_poly.pdbx_seq_one_letter_code
_entity_poly.pdbx_strand_id
1 'polypeptide(L)'
;MKWYALTQHSAYILTPDEAKRVIDAATNVAVGDCKCRKVFRNCDNPIRTDIVIGVGYDVFTEVRREEYKKISKEEAKRIIDECSERGLVQSLVKCRGEVYAICNCCTCCCVPLRLRRDYGIREVWKRDKNAVNKFLNSVERRTDSGQTG
;
A
#
# COMPACT_ATOMS: atom_id res chain seq x y z
N MET A 1 -0.10 -21.94 5.53
CA MET A 1 -0.20 -20.46 5.65
C MET A 1 1.10 -19.71 5.43
N LYS A 2 2.24 -20.11 6.04
CA LYS A 2 3.54 -19.42 5.83
C LYS A 2 3.92 -19.29 4.35
N TRP A 3 3.75 -20.35 3.54
CA TRP A 3 4.01 -20.30 2.09
C TRP A 3 3.21 -19.18 1.40
N TYR A 4 1.89 -19.12 1.61
CA TYR A 4 1.03 -18.08 1.02
C TYR A 4 1.45 -16.65 1.41
N ALA A 5 1.78 -16.42 2.69
CA ALA A 5 2.25 -15.12 3.19
C ALA A 5 3.64 -14.73 2.64
N LEU A 6 4.44 -15.71 2.23
CA LEU A 6 5.78 -15.49 1.68
C LEU A 6 5.76 -15.31 0.16
N THR A 7 4.91 -16.07 -0.54
CA THR A 7 4.94 -16.19 -2.01
C THR A 7 3.82 -15.45 -2.71
N GLN A 8 2.65 -15.30 -2.07
CA GLN A 8 1.48 -14.68 -2.70
C GLN A 8 1.26 -13.25 -2.19
N HIS A 9 1.04 -13.05 -0.90
CA HIS A 9 0.72 -11.71 -0.36
C HIS A 9 1.55 -11.39 0.88
N SER A 10 2.23 -10.26 0.85
CA SER A 10 2.89 -9.69 2.04
C SER A 10 2.79 -8.18 2.05
N ALA A 11 2.97 -7.57 3.22
CA ALA A 11 3.09 -6.14 3.36
C ALA A 11 4.33 -5.76 4.19
N TYR A 12 5.01 -4.70 3.76
CA TYR A 12 6.19 -4.16 4.41
C TYR A 12 5.86 -2.89 5.18
N ILE A 13 6.21 -2.85 6.46
CA ILE A 13 6.03 -1.67 7.31
C ILE A 13 6.98 -0.57 6.82
N LEU A 14 6.44 0.63 6.59
CA LEU A 14 7.16 1.82 6.18
C LEU A 14 7.09 2.91 7.26
N THR A 15 8.09 3.78 7.29
CA THR A 15 7.92 5.12 7.87
C THR A 15 7.11 6.02 6.92
N PRO A 16 6.54 7.14 7.40
CA PRO A 16 5.89 8.11 6.53
C PRO A 16 6.80 8.59 5.39
N ASP A 17 8.06 8.89 5.68
CA ASP A 17 9.04 9.34 4.68
C ASP A 17 9.35 8.26 3.64
N GLU A 18 9.46 7.00 4.06
CA GLU A 18 9.60 5.87 3.15
C GLU A 18 8.39 5.71 2.22
N ALA A 19 7.18 5.89 2.74
CA ALA A 19 5.96 5.86 1.95
C ALA A 19 5.93 7.03 0.94
N LYS A 20 6.34 8.23 1.35
CA LYS A 20 6.44 9.39 0.45
C LYS A 20 7.46 9.17 -0.68
N ARG A 21 8.61 8.54 -0.39
CA ARG A 21 9.59 8.14 -1.42
C ARG A 21 9.02 7.17 -2.45
N VAL A 22 8.18 6.23 -2.02
CA VAL A 22 7.46 5.32 -2.93
C VAL A 22 6.47 6.10 -3.80
N ILE A 23 5.74 7.07 -3.23
CA ILE A 23 4.84 7.95 -4.00
C ILE A 23 5.62 8.77 -5.04
N ASP A 24 6.79 9.28 -4.68
CA ASP A 24 7.64 10.05 -5.60
C ASP A 24 8.10 9.24 -6.81
N ALA A 25 8.41 7.96 -6.61
CA ALA A 25 8.81 7.06 -7.69
C ALA A 25 7.63 6.49 -8.50
N ALA A 26 6.40 6.52 -7.98
CA ALA A 26 5.25 5.99 -8.69
C ALA A 26 4.93 6.84 -9.94
N THR A 27 4.60 6.19 -11.06
CA THR A 27 4.20 6.89 -12.30
C THR A 27 2.85 7.59 -12.15
N ASN A 28 1.85 6.85 -11.66
CA ASN A 28 0.50 7.34 -11.40
C ASN A 28 0.05 6.88 -10.01
N VAL A 29 -0.85 7.67 -9.40
CA VAL A 29 -1.42 7.40 -8.08
C VAL A 29 -2.94 7.61 -8.11
N ALA A 30 -3.67 6.74 -7.43
CA ALA A 30 -5.10 6.90 -7.19
C ALA A 30 -5.42 6.51 -5.74
N VAL A 31 -6.49 7.08 -5.19
CA VAL A 31 -6.98 6.76 -3.85
C VAL A 31 -8.34 6.09 -3.91
N GLY A 32 -8.52 5.09 -3.05
CA GLY A 32 -9.80 4.45 -2.79
C GLY A 32 -10.03 4.19 -1.31
N ASP A 33 -11.11 3.46 -1.04
CA ASP A 33 -11.52 3.09 0.31
C ASP A 33 -10.66 1.96 0.88
N CYS A 34 -10.20 2.12 2.13
CA CYS A 34 -9.62 1.04 2.91
C CYS A 34 -10.66 -0.06 3.15
N LYS A 35 -10.50 -1.19 2.46
CA LYS A 35 -11.46 -2.32 2.52
C LYS A 35 -11.63 -2.86 3.94
N CYS A 36 -10.54 -2.95 4.70
CA CYS A 36 -10.57 -3.41 6.09
C CYS A 36 -11.45 -2.52 6.97
N ARG A 37 -11.30 -1.20 6.88
CA ARG A 37 -12.12 -0.27 7.69
C ARG A 37 -13.57 -0.20 7.22
N LYS A 38 -13.81 -0.27 5.92
CA LYS A 38 -15.16 -0.31 5.34
C LYS A 38 -15.98 -1.51 5.83
N VAL A 39 -15.32 -2.66 5.98
CA VAL A 39 -15.93 -3.91 6.48
C VAL A 39 -16.08 -3.92 7.99
N PHE A 40 -15.01 -3.68 8.75
CA PHE A 40 -15.04 -3.89 10.21
C PHE A 40 -15.59 -2.70 11.01
N ARG A 41 -15.37 -1.46 10.55
CA ARG A 41 -15.86 -0.22 11.20
C ARG A 41 -15.56 -0.11 12.71
N ASN A 42 -14.44 -0.65 13.18
CA ASN A 42 -14.04 -0.61 14.60
C ASN A 42 -13.39 0.73 15.03
N CYS A 43 -13.37 1.77 14.17
CA CYS A 43 -12.80 3.08 14.48
C CYS A 43 -13.30 4.15 13.52
N ASP A 44 -13.15 5.42 13.90
CA ASP A 44 -13.56 6.59 13.11
C ASP A 44 -12.45 7.15 12.19
N ASN A 45 -11.43 6.35 11.89
CA ASN A 45 -10.35 6.77 11.00
C ASN A 45 -10.82 6.91 9.55
N PRO A 46 -10.30 7.87 8.77
CA PRO A 46 -10.82 8.25 7.45
C PRO A 46 -10.78 7.09 6.44
N ILE A 47 -11.90 6.68 5.86
CA ILE A 47 -11.94 5.46 5.01
C ILE A 47 -11.12 5.60 3.73
N ARG A 48 -11.16 6.76 3.07
CA ARG A 48 -10.57 6.98 1.74
C ARG A 48 -9.07 7.28 1.80
N THR A 49 -8.27 6.27 2.14
CA THR A 49 -6.81 6.42 2.31
C THR A 49 -6.00 5.25 1.74
N ASP A 50 -6.61 4.38 0.93
CA ASP A 50 -5.88 3.29 0.27
C ASP A 50 -5.31 3.82 -1.04
N ILE A 51 -3.99 3.90 -1.15
CA ILE A 51 -3.33 4.53 -2.30
C ILE A 51 -2.80 3.43 -3.22
N VAL A 52 -3.32 3.35 -4.44
CA VAL A 52 -2.90 2.35 -5.44
C VAL A 52 -1.88 2.95 -6.41
N ILE A 53 -0.89 2.13 -6.77
CA ILE A 53 0.27 2.48 -7.60
C ILE A 53 0.65 1.32 -8.53
N GLY A 54 1.38 1.59 -9.60
CA GLY A 54 1.81 0.58 -10.57
C GLY A 54 0.63 -0.26 -11.09
N VAL A 55 0.78 -1.58 -11.11
CA VAL A 55 -0.29 -2.51 -11.54
C VAL A 55 -1.60 -2.32 -10.77
N GLY A 56 -1.53 -1.87 -9.51
CA GLY A 56 -2.72 -1.53 -8.74
C GLY A 56 -3.45 -0.34 -9.32
N TYR A 57 -2.73 0.72 -9.69
CA TYR A 57 -3.35 1.88 -10.34
C TYR A 57 -4.10 1.45 -11.61
N ASP A 58 -3.44 0.71 -12.50
CA ASP A 58 -4.01 0.30 -13.79
C ASP A 58 -5.29 -0.53 -13.58
N VAL A 59 -5.20 -1.61 -12.81
CA VAL A 59 -6.33 -2.53 -12.59
C VAL A 59 -7.48 -1.87 -11.83
N PHE A 60 -7.19 -1.13 -10.76
CA PHE A 60 -8.25 -0.58 -9.91
C PHE A 60 -8.95 0.61 -10.54
N THR A 61 -8.24 1.44 -11.32
CA THR A 61 -8.87 2.58 -12.00
C THR A 61 -9.66 2.15 -13.25
N GLU A 62 -9.32 1.01 -13.84
CA GLU A 62 -10.09 0.41 -14.94
C GLU A 62 -11.32 -0.35 -14.43
N VAL A 63 -11.13 -1.34 -13.56
CA VAL A 63 -12.20 -2.28 -13.15
C VAL A 63 -13.08 -1.71 -12.03
N ARG A 64 -12.58 -0.75 -11.24
CA ARG A 64 -13.28 -0.14 -10.09
C ARG A 64 -13.25 1.39 -10.13
N ARG A 65 -13.44 1.95 -11.32
CA ARG A 65 -13.41 3.40 -11.59
C ARG A 65 -14.24 4.28 -10.65
N GLU A 66 -15.34 3.76 -10.12
CA GLU A 66 -16.21 4.51 -9.18
C GLU A 66 -15.65 4.52 -7.75
N GLU A 67 -14.84 3.51 -7.39
CA GLU A 67 -14.26 3.41 -6.05
C GLU A 67 -12.91 4.15 -5.96
N TYR A 68 -12.16 4.23 -7.06
CA TYR A 68 -10.82 4.80 -7.12
C TYR A 68 -10.77 6.10 -7.93
N LYS A 69 -10.20 7.16 -7.33
CA LYS A 69 -10.02 8.47 -7.99
C LYS A 69 -8.53 8.74 -8.17
N LYS A 70 -8.14 9.12 -9.38
CA LYS A 70 -6.79 9.65 -9.65
C LYS A 70 -6.56 10.91 -8.82
N ILE A 71 -5.40 10.99 -8.18
CA ILE A 71 -5.00 12.14 -7.36
C ILE A 71 -3.57 12.58 -7.72
N SER A 72 -3.13 13.74 -7.22
CA SER A 72 -1.74 14.16 -7.37
C SER A 72 -0.83 13.45 -6.38
N LYS A 73 0.49 13.46 -6.63
CA LYS A 73 1.48 12.93 -5.68
C LYS A 73 1.45 13.71 -4.36
N GLU A 74 1.28 15.02 -4.42
CA GLU A 74 1.17 15.91 -3.26
C GLU A 74 -0.07 15.56 -2.42
N GLU A 75 -1.20 15.27 -3.07
CA GLU A 75 -2.40 14.81 -2.38
C GLU A 75 -2.18 13.44 -1.71
N ALA A 76 -1.51 12.51 -2.38
CA ALA A 76 -1.16 11.21 -1.81
C ALA A 76 -0.23 11.36 -0.58
N LYS A 77 0.74 12.29 -0.62
CA LYS A 77 1.61 12.59 0.53
C LYS A 77 0.83 13.22 1.69
N ARG A 78 -0.12 14.12 1.42
CA ARG A 78 -1.01 14.67 2.46
C ARG A 78 -1.82 13.59 3.17
N ILE A 79 -2.36 12.62 2.42
CA ILE A 79 -3.07 11.46 3.00
C ILE A 79 -2.13 10.66 3.92
N ILE A 80 -0.87 10.46 3.53
CA ILE A 80 0.13 9.78 4.37
C ILE A 80 0.36 10.55 5.66
N ASP A 81 0.52 11.87 5.59
CA ASP A 81 0.73 12.73 6.74
C ASP A 81 -0.46 12.69 7.71
N GLU A 82 -1.67 12.93 7.22
CA GLU A 82 -2.90 12.86 8.02
C GLU A 82 -3.10 11.48 8.68
N CYS A 83 -2.76 10.41 7.96
CA CYS A 83 -2.82 9.07 8.50
C CYS A 83 -1.78 8.84 9.60
N SER A 84 -0.54 9.29 9.38
CA SER A 84 0.55 9.17 10.35
C SER A 84 0.26 9.97 11.62
N GLU A 85 -0.27 11.18 11.51
CA GLU A 85 -0.70 12.02 12.63
C GLU A 85 -1.78 11.35 13.50
N ARG A 86 -2.64 10.54 12.86
CA ARG A 86 -3.67 9.72 13.52
C ARG A 86 -3.15 8.37 14.04
N GLY A 87 -1.84 8.10 13.91
CA GLY A 87 -1.21 6.85 14.34
C GLY A 87 -1.46 5.64 13.43
N LEU A 88 -1.87 5.86 12.18
CA LEU A 88 -1.99 4.80 11.18
C LEU A 88 -0.62 4.47 10.61
N VAL A 89 -0.36 3.19 10.42
CA VAL A 89 0.95 2.69 9.96
C VAL A 89 0.94 2.49 8.45
N GLN A 90 1.87 3.14 7.75
CA GLN A 90 2.06 2.97 6.31
C GLN A 90 2.64 1.59 6.00
N SER A 91 2.11 0.97 4.95
CA SER A 91 2.48 -0.38 4.55
C SER A 91 2.56 -0.50 3.04
N LEU A 92 3.70 -0.94 2.51
CA LEU A 92 3.86 -1.28 1.10
C LEU A 92 3.32 -2.69 0.85
N VAL A 93 2.24 -2.80 0.07
CA VAL A 93 1.57 -4.08 -0.14
C VAL A 93 1.97 -4.69 -1.47
N LYS A 94 2.28 -5.98 -1.43
CA LYS A 94 2.66 -6.76 -2.61
C LYS A 94 1.74 -7.95 -2.82
N CYS A 95 1.50 -8.26 -4.09
CA CYS A 95 0.87 -9.49 -4.55
C CYS A 95 1.77 -10.13 -5.62
N ARG A 96 2.12 -11.41 -5.46
CA ARG A 96 2.95 -12.17 -6.40
C ARG A 96 4.25 -11.46 -6.82
N GLY A 97 4.87 -10.76 -5.87
CA GLY A 97 6.12 -10.02 -6.10
C GLY A 97 5.93 -8.58 -6.58
N GLU A 98 4.75 -8.21 -7.06
CA GLU A 98 4.44 -6.87 -7.53
C GLU A 98 3.85 -6.01 -6.42
N VAL A 99 4.38 -4.81 -6.27
CA VAL A 99 3.81 -3.77 -5.41
C VAL A 99 2.60 -3.17 -6.12
N TYR A 100 1.48 -3.05 -5.40
CA TYR A 100 0.24 -2.51 -5.98
C TYR A 100 -0.39 -1.38 -5.16
N ALA A 101 -0.02 -1.22 -3.88
CA ALA A 101 -0.60 -0.20 -3.03
C ALA A 101 0.29 0.20 -1.85
N ILE A 102 0.05 1.40 -1.34
CA ILE A 102 0.37 1.82 0.02
C ILE A 102 -0.93 1.82 0.82
N CYS A 103 -1.00 0.97 1.84
CA CYS A 103 -2.08 0.97 2.82
C CYS A 103 -1.72 1.85 4.02
N ASN A 104 -2.72 2.55 4.56
CA ASN A 104 -2.65 3.28 5.83
C ASN A 104 -3.45 2.51 6.90
N CYS A 105 -2.75 1.68 7.68
CA CYS A 105 -3.38 0.64 8.49
C CYS A 105 -3.59 1.06 9.96
N CYS A 106 -4.79 0.82 10.48
CA CYS A 106 -5.08 0.86 11.91
C CYS A 106 -4.99 -0.56 12.52
N THR A 107 -4.68 -0.63 13.82
CA THR A 107 -4.54 -1.90 14.56
C THR A 107 -5.88 -2.61 14.82
N CYS A 108 -7.01 -1.90 14.74
CA CYS A 108 -8.34 -2.43 15.03
C CYS A 108 -9.03 -3.12 13.83
N CYS A 109 -8.76 -2.67 12.60
CA CYS A 109 -9.43 -3.20 11.40
C CYS A 109 -8.49 -3.97 10.47
N CYS A 110 -7.20 -3.64 10.41
CA CYS A 110 -6.30 -4.18 9.39
C CYS A 110 -6.12 -5.70 9.51
N VAL A 111 -6.48 -6.42 8.45
CA VAL A 111 -6.43 -7.89 8.40
C VAL A 111 -4.99 -8.42 8.57
N PRO A 112 -3.97 -7.96 7.81
CA PRO A 112 -2.58 -8.39 8.03
C PRO A 112 -2.08 -8.20 9.46
N LEU A 113 -2.42 -7.06 10.08
CA LEU A 113 -2.07 -6.76 11.47
C LEU A 113 -2.70 -7.73 12.45
N ARG A 114 -3.99 -8.05 12.28
CA ARG A 114 -4.72 -9.02 13.10
C ARG A 114 -4.19 -10.44 12.90
N LEU A 115 -3.90 -10.84 11.67
CA LEU A 115 -3.27 -12.14 11.37
C LEU A 115 -1.90 -12.28 12.07
N ARG A 116 -1.11 -11.20 12.08
CA ARG A 116 0.15 -11.17 12.81
C ARG A 116 -0.04 -11.24 14.32
N ARG A 117 -0.94 -10.44 14.88
CA ARG A 117 -1.14 -10.29 16.33
C ARG A 117 -1.84 -11.50 16.95
N ASP A 118 -2.95 -11.92 16.36
CA ASP A 118 -3.88 -12.89 16.94
C ASP A 118 -3.48 -14.34 16.61
N TYR A 119 -2.81 -14.56 15.48
CA TYR A 119 -2.45 -15.90 14.98
C TYR A 119 -0.95 -16.10 14.75
N GLY A 120 -0.10 -15.12 15.09
CA GLY A 120 1.35 -15.24 14.99
C GLY A 120 1.90 -15.34 13.55
N ILE A 121 1.12 -14.99 12.53
CA ILE A 121 1.54 -15.06 11.12
C ILE A 121 2.41 -13.85 10.77
N ARG A 122 3.64 -13.80 11.30
CA ARG A 122 4.51 -12.61 11.24
C ARG A 122 4.89 -12.16 9.82
N GLU A 123 4.95 -13.08 8.86
CA GLU A 123 5.39 -12.79 7.49
C GLU A 123 4.39 -11.95 6.67
N VAL A 124 3.11 -11.91 7.05
CA VAL A 124 2.10 -11.11 6.34
C VAL A 124 2.31 -9.60 6.51
N TRP A 125 2.98 -9.19 7.58
CA TRP A 125 3.21 -7.78 7.92
C TRP A 125 4.50 -7.62 8.71
N LYS A 126 5.58 -7.25 8.02
CA LYS A 126 6.93 -7.21 8.59
C LYS A 126 7.70 -5.98 8.16
N ARG A 127 8.76 -5.66 8.89
CA ARG A 127 9.72 -4.63 8.47
C ARG A 127 10.79 -5.27 7.58
N ASP A 128 11.10 -4.63 6.45
CA ASP A 128 12.29 -4.91 5.63
C ASP A 128 12.87 -3.56 5.23
N LYS A 129 14.07 -3.23 5.75
CA LYS A 129 14.74 -1.94 5.50
C LYS A 129 15.07 -1.74 4.01
N ASN A 130 15.14 -2.82 3.23
CA ASN A 130 15.44 -2.77 1.81
C ASN A 130 14.18 -2.74 0.93
N ALA A 131 12.96 -2.79 1.51
CA ALA A 131 11.72 -2.87 0.74
C ALA A 131 11.57 -1.68 -0.24
N VAL A 132 11.86 -0.46 0.23
CA VAL A 132 11.77 0.75 -0.59
C VAL A 132 12.79 0.70 -1.73
N ASN A 133 14.07 0.44 -1.42
CA ASN A 133 15.10 0.39 -2.47
C ASN A 133 14.84 -0.72 -3.50
N LYS A 134 14.34 -1.89 -3.08
CA LYS A 134 13.90 -2.95 -4.00
C LYS A 134 12.78 -2.48 -4.92
N PHE A 135 11.82 -1.72 -4.40
CA PHE A 135 10.75 -1.12 -5.19
C PHE A 135 11.30 -0.09 -6.18
N LEU A 136 12.13 0.86 -5.73
CA LEU A 136 12.75 1.89 -6.58
C LEU A 136 13.52 1.27 -7.74
N ASN A 137 14.40 0.30 -7.46
CA ASN A 137 15.14 -0.42 -8.48
C ASN A 137 14.23 -1.21 -9.44
N SER A 138 13.02 -1.59 -9.01
CA SER A 138 12.04 -2.26 -9.88
C SER A 138 11.28 -1.29 -10.79
N VAL A 139 11.18 -0.02 -10.39
CA VAL A 139 10.60 1.05 -11.20
C VAL A 139 11.61 1.50 -12.23
N GLU A 140 12.87 1.75 -11.83
CA GLU A 140 13.97 2.14 -12.73
C GLU A 140 14.19 1.12 -13.86
N ARG A 141 14.21 -0.17 -13.52
CA ARG A 141 14.31 -1.23 -14.54
C ARG A 141 13.14 -1.24 -15.52
N ARG A 142 11.94 -0.83 -15.10
CA ARG A 142 10.78 -0.72 -15.99
C ARG A 142 10.90 0.48 -16.90
N THR A 143 11.37 1.63 -16.38
CA THR A 143 11.59 2.83 -17.18
C THR A 143 12.69 2.65 -18.21
N ASP A 144 13.76 1.92 -17.88
CA ASP A 144 14.86 1.61 -18.79
C ASP A 144 14.47 0.58 -19.87
N SER A 145 13.46 -0.25 -19.60
CA SER A 145 13.02 -1.32 -20.51
C SER A 145 11.96 -0.93 -21.55
N GLY A 146 11.49 0.33 -21.57
CA GLY A 146 10.55 0.82 -22.60
C GLY A 146 9.85 2.12 -22.21
N GLN A 147 10.17 3.26 -22.85
CA GLN A 147 9.52 3.70 -24.08
C GLN A 147 8.78 2.58 -24.85
N THR A 148 7.47 2.49 -24.67
CA THR A 148 6.41 2.50 -25.70
C THR A 148 5.15 1.86 -25.12
N GLY A 149 4.09 2.67 -25.12
CA GLY A 149 2.74 2.36 -24.66
C GLY A 149 1.93 3.64 -24.78
#